data_AF-M6VSH3-F1
#
_entry.id   AF-M6VSH3-F1
#
_cell.length_a   1.000
_cell.length_b   1.000
_cell.length_c   1.000
_cell.angle_alpha   90.00
_cell.angle_beta   90.00
_cell.angle_gamma   90.00
#
_symmetry.space_group_name_H-M   'P 1'
#
loop_
_entity.id
_entity.type
_entity.pdbx_description
1 polymer ?
#
loop_
_entity_poly.entity_id
_entity_poly.type
_entity_poly.pdbx_seq_one_letter_code
_entity_poly.pdbx_strand_id
1 'polypeptide(L)' 'EIGQLKNLQRLYLINNQLSSEEKERIRKLLPKCKILKSE' A
#
# COMPACT_ATOMS: atom_id res chain seq x y z
N GLU A 1 12.99 4.12 0.88
CA GLU A 1 11.72 4.30 0.12
C GLU A 1 10.84 3.05 0.34
N ILE A 2 9.50 3.15 0.41
CA ILE A 2 8.67 2.03 0.87
C ILE A 2 8.80 0.78 -0.02
N GLY A 3 9.08 0.95 -1.33
CA GLY A 3 9.26 -0.14 -2.29
C GLY A 3 10.47 -1.04 -2.03
N GLN A 4 11.39 -0.64 -1.13
CA GLN A 4 12.54 -1.46 -0.72
C GLN A 4 12.20 -2.45 0.40
N LEU A 5 11.00 -2.36 0.99
CA LEU A 5 10.56 -3.22 2.08
C LEU A 5 10.14 -4.60 1.55
N LYS A 6 11.12 -5.39 1.09
CA LYS A 6 10.92 -6.71 0.46
C LYS A 6 10.23 -7.75 1.37
N ASN A 7 10.32 -7.56 2.69
CA ASN A 7 9.73 -8.44 3.69
C ASN A 7 8.39 -7.92 4.24
N LEU A 8 7.89 -6.78 3.75
CA LEU A 8 6.64 -6.22 4.24
C LEU A 8 5.44 -7.04 3.72
N GLN A 9 4.80 -7.76 4.64
CA GLN A 9 3.68 -8.64 4.31
C GLN A 9 2.33 -7.93 4.33
N ARG A 10 2.15 -6.94 5.21
CA ARG A 10 0.89 -6.23 5.41
C ARG A 10 1.11 -4.73 5.53
N LEU A 11 0.29 -3.96 4.82
CA LEU A 11 0.26 -2.51 4.88
C LEU A 11 -1.17 -2.05 5.13
N TYR A 12 -1.41 -1.34 6.23
CA TYR A 12 -2.73 -0.81 6.59
C TYR A 12 -2.83 0.64 6.11
N LEU A 13 -3.78 0.91 5.20
CA LEU A 13 -4.05 2.24 4.66
C LEU A 13 -5.41 2.79 5.10
N ILE A 14 -6.09 2.11 6.04
CA ILE A 14 -7.38 2.50 6.59
C ILE A 14 -7.32 3.93 7.15
N ASN A 15 -8.39 4.71 6.93
CA ASN A 15 -8.53 6.10 7.41
C ASN A 15 -7.43 7.07 6.94
N ASN A 16 -6.74 6.77 5.85
CA ASN A 16 -5.86 7.73 5.20
C ASN A 16 -6.60 8.46 4.07
N GLN A 17 -6.41 9.77 3.97
CA GLN A 17 -6.90 10.61 2.86
C GLN A 17 -6.03 10.41 1.61
N LEU A 18 -5.80 9.16 1.22
CA LEU A 18 -5.10 8.82 0.00
C LEU A 18 -6.11 8.79 -1.16
N SER A 19 -5.78 9.51 -2.22
CA SER A 19 -6.49 9.42 -3.49
C SER A 19 -6.41 7.99 -4.05
N SER A 20 -7.31 7.67 -4.97
CA SER A 20 -7.27 6.39 -5.70
C SER A 20 -5.95 6.20 -6.46
N GLU A 21 -5.38 7.29 -6.98
CA GLU A 21 -4.10 7.27 -7.69
C GLU A 21 -2.93 6.90 -6.76
N GLU A 22 -2.87 7.48 -5.56
CA GLU A 22 -1.83 7.15 -4.58
C GLU A 22 -1.93 5.70 -4.11
N LYS A 23 -3.16 5.20 -3.89
CA LYS A 23 -3.38 3.79 -3.56
C LYS A 23 -2.86 2.87 -4.66
N GLU A 24 -3.02 3.26 -5.92
CA GLU A 24 -2.52 2.51 -7.06
C GLU A 24 -0.99 2.57 -7.19
N ARG A 25 -0.37 3.74 -6.94
CA ARG A 25 1.10 3.87 -6.86
C ARG A 25 1.67 2.96 -5.78
N ILE A 26 1.07 2.92 -4.59
CA ILE A 26 1.50 2.05 -3.49
C ILE A 26 1.38 0.57 -3.88
N ARG A 27 0.29 0.18 -4.55
CA ARG A 27 0.11 -1.19 -5.06
C ARG A 27 1.16 -1.59 -6.09
N LYS A 28 1.60 -0.66 -6.95
CA LYS A 28 2.69 -0.89 -7.92
C LYS A 28 4.06 -0.99 -7.23
N LEU A 29 4.30 -0.21 -6.18
CA LEU A 29 5.55 -0.22 -5.42
C LEU A 29 5.70 -1.47 -4.54
N LEU A 30 4.58 -2.05 -4.08
CA LEU A 30 4.56 -3.19 -3.17
C LEU A 30 3.65 -4.32 -3.69
N PRO A 31 3.97 -4.93 -4.84
CA PRO A 31 3.10 -5.90 -5.51
C PRO A 31 2.92 -7.21 -4.71
N LYS A 32 3.83 -7.50 -3.79
CA LYS A 32 3.79 -8.70 -2.92
C LYS A 32 3.21 -8.43 -1.52
N CYS A 33 2.85 -7.18 -1.23
CA CYS A 33 2.34 -6.80 0.08
C CYS A 33 0.81 -6.83 0.11
N LYS A 34 0.21 -7.37 1.18
CA LYS A 34 -1.24 -7.31 1.38
C LYS A 34 -1.63 -5.93 1.88
N ILE A 35 -2.23 -5.14 1.00
CA ILE A 35 -2.75 -3.81 1.33
C ILE A 35 -4.16 -3.95 1.90
N LEU A 36 -4.35 -3.47 3.13
CA LEU A 36 -5.63 -3.45 3.83
C LEU A 36 -6.19 -2.03 3.74
N LYS A 37 -7.32 -1.89 3.05
CA LYS A 37 -8.08 -0.66 2.87
C LYS A 37 -9.45 -0.86 3.52
N SER A 38 -10.00 0.18 4.14
CA SER A 38 -11.42 0.19 4.50
C SER A 38 -12.23 0.23 3.19
N GLU A 39 -13.29 -0.57 3.13
CA GLU A 39 -14.31 -0.43 2.09
C GLU A 39 -14.98 0.95 2.14
#